data_AF-A0A2T8F8M6-F1
#
_entry.id   AF-A0A2T8F8M6-F1
#
_cell.length_a   1.000
_cell.length_b   1.000
_cell.length_c   1.000
_cell.angle_alpha   90.00
_cell.angle_beta   90.00
_cell.angle_gamma   90.00
#
_symmetry.space_group_name_H-M   'P 1'
#
loop_
_entity.id
_entity.type
_entity.pdbx_description
1 polymer ?
#
loop_
_entity_poly.entity_id
_entity_poly.type
_entity_poly.pdbx_seq_one_letter_code
_entity_poly.pdbx_strand_id
1 'polypeptide(L)'
;MYGDTGVIRHLAQQMADQATEIRLDAEELVRAADTVTWEGTAAQAMRERMAGRAVALRGTADQHDDAAQALRDHADRVDQLKELIADIAEKVSSLVEGARSRLAALADKAIDLATWVTPDPIDRLLASFSPPPIGHKDWLDVPDQLPGVFR
;
A
#
# COMPACT_ATOMS: atom_id res chain seq x y z
N MET A 1 -13.70 0.59 2.96
CA MET A 1 -12.66 0.41 1.92
C MET A 1 -11.31 0.60 2.61
N TYR A 2 -10.33 -0.26 2.36
CA TYR A 2 -8.99 -0.14 2.96
C TYR A 2 -8.40 1.25 2.70
N GLY A 3 -7.77 1.83 3.73
CA GLY A 3 -7.51 3.26 3.89
C GLY A 3 -7.01 3.99 2.64
N ASP A 4 -7.35 5.28 2.57
CA ASP A 4 -6.88 6.18 1.51
C ASP A 4 -5.36 6.34 1.61
N THR A 5 -4.63 5.79 0.65
CA THR A 5 -3.16 5.87 0.55
C THR A 5 -2.70 7.29 0.24
N GLY A 6 -3.58 8.15 -0.27
CA GLY A 6 -3.35 9.59 -0.41
C GLY A 6 -3.11 10.29 0.93
N VAL A 7 -3.86 9.92 1.98
CA VAL A 7 -3.66 10.45 3.33
C VAL A 7 -2.30 10.04 3.90
N ILE A 8 -1.89 8.79 3.67
CA ILE A 8 -0.59 8.27 4.12
C ILE A 8 0.56 9.00 3.40
N ARG A 9 0.44 9.19 2.09
CA ARG A 9 1.41 9.94 1.29
C ARG A 9 1.50 11.40 1.70
N HIS A 10 0.37 12.03 2.01
CA HIS A 10 0.35 13.39 2.51
C HIS A 10 1.10 13.52 3.84
N LEU A 11 0.87 12.60 4.78
CA LEU A 11 1.60 12.56 6.04
C LEU A 11 3.11 12.35 5.81
N ALA A 12 3.50 11.44 4.91
CA ALA A 12 4.90 11.25 4.56
C ALA A 12 5.55 12.52 3.99
N GLN A 13 4.82 13.30 3.19
CA GLN A 13 5.31 14.58 2.70
C GLN A 13 5.50 15.59 3.84
N GLN A 14 4.51 15.72 4.73
CA GLN A 14 4.61 16.61 5.90
C GLN A 14 5.83 16.27 6.77
N MET A 15 6.13 14.98 6.95
CA MET A 15 7.31 14.56 7.72
C MET A 15 8.63 14.94 7.04
N ALA A 16 8.73 14.82 5.72
CA ALA A 16 9.93 15.23 4.96
C ALA A 16 10.09 16.76 4.95
N ASP A 17 8.98 17.51 4.88
CA ASP A 17 8.99 18.96 5.01
C ASP A 17 9.50 19.38 6.41
N GLN A 18 9.00 18.73 7.47
CA GLN A 18 9.50 18.93 8.84
C GLN A 18 10.99 18.60 9.00
N ALA A 19 11.48 17.51 8.38
CA ALA A 19 12.90 17.18 8.38
C ALA A 19 13.74 18.31 7.76
N THR A 20 13.25 18.91 6.68
CA THR A 20 13.90 20.04 6.01
C THR A 20 13.94 21.27 6.92
N GLU A 21 12.83 21.62 7.56
CA GLU A 21 12.75 22.72 8.52
C GLU A 21 13.73 22.52 9.69
N ILE A 22 13.77 21.33 10.28
CA ILE A 22 14.69 21.01 11.38
C ILE A 22 16.16 21.17 10.97
N ARG A 23 16.52 20.83 9.73
CA ARG A 23 17.88 21.03 9.21
C ARG A 23 18.22 22.51 9.06
N LEU A 24 17.28 23.32 8.57
CA LEU A 24 17.44 24.77 8.47
C LEU A 24 17.63 25.40 9.86
N ASP A 25 16.84 24.98 10.85
CA ASP A 25 16.99 25.42 12.24
C ASP A 25 18.36 25.05 12.81
N ALA A 26 18.86 23.84 12.51
CA ALA A 26 20.19 23.41 12.94
C ALA A 26 21.31 24.25 12.31
N GLU A 27 21.18 24.61 11.04
CA GLU A 27 22.13 25.49 10.34
C GLU A 27 22.09 26.92 10.86
N GLU A 28 20.89 27.45 11.12
CA GLU A 28 20.72 28.77 11.72
C GLU A 28 21.32 28.81 13.13
N LEU A 29 21.13 27.77 13.93
CA LEU A 29 21.68 27.69 15.28
C LEU A 29 23.21 27.78 15.28
N VAL A 30 23.88 27.09 14.36
CA VAL A 30 25.34 27.15 14.20
C VAL A 30 25.77 28.54 13.72
N ARG A 31 25.11 29.08 12.69
CA ARG A 31 25.41 30.43 12.17
C ARG A 31 25.27 31.48 13.26
N ALA A 32 24.19 31.45 14.05
CA ALA A 32 23.98 32.37 15.16
C ALA A 32 25.10 32.25 16.22
N ALA A 33 25.53 31.02 16.52
CA ALA A 33 26.63 30.77 17.46
C ALA A 33 28.00 31.25 16.94
N ASP A 34 28.20 31.34 15.64
CA ASP A 34 29.44 31.84 15.04
C ASP A 34 29.46 33.39 14.97
N THR A 35 28.30 34.04 14.97
CA THR A 35 28.20 35.51 14.88
C THR A 35 28.35 36.25 16.21
N VAL A 36 28.41 35.56 17.35
CA VAL A 36 28.59 36.23 18.65
C VAL A 36 29.98 36.85 18.76
N THR A 37 30.02 38.12 19.17
CA THR A 37 31.22 38.96 19.17
C THR A 37 32.11 38.82 20.41
N TRP A 38 31.64 38.11 21.44
CA TRP A 38 32.40 37.88 22.66
C TRP A 38 33.34 36.67 22.57
N GLU A 39 34.45 36.73 23.28
CA GLU A 39 35.49 35.70 23.27
C GLU A 39 35.76 35.12 24.67
N GLY A 40 36.49 34.00 24.71
CA GLY A 40 36.88 33.32 25.95
C GLY A 40 36.12 32.02 26.21
N THR A 41 36.33 31.44 27.38
CA THR A 41 35.84 30.10 27.74
C THR A 41 34.32 29.98 27.66
N ALA A 42 33.58 31.03 28.03
CA ALA A 42 32.11 31.04 27.96
C ALA A 42 31.61 31.00 26.51
N ALA A 43 32.22 31.77 25.62
CA ALA A 43 31.89 31.78 24.20
C ALA A 43 32.20 30.42 23.55
N GLN A 44 33.33 29.80 23.92
CA GLN A 44 33.69 28.47 23.44
C GLN A 44 32.70 27.40 23.91
N ALA A 45 32.34 27.40 25.20
CA ALA A 45 31.36 26.46 25.75
C ALA A 45 29.96 26.64 25.11
N MET A 46 29.58 27.88 24.78
CA MET A 46 28.35 28.15 24.04
C MET A 46 28.39 27.54 22.64
N ARG A 47 29.47 27.79 21.86
CA ARG A 47 29.63 27.23 20.51
C ARG A 47 29.61 25.71 20.51
N GLU A 48 30.33 25.07 21.42
CA GLU A 48 30.32 23.60 21.59
C GLU A 48 28.92 23.07 21.90
N ARG A 49 28.19 23.74 22.80
CA ARG A 49 26.81 23.35 23.12
C ARG A 49 25.87 23.53 21.91
N MET A 50 26.01 24.61 21.14
CA MET A 50 25.19 24.83 19.95
C MET A 50 25.50 23.82 18.84
N ALA A 51 26.78 23.49 18.63
CA ALA A 51 27.19 22.43 17.72
C ALA A 51 26.59 21.07 18.12
N GLY A 52 26.64 20.72 19.41
CA GLY A 52 26.01 19.49 19.92
C GLY A 52 24.49 19.46 19.71
N ARG A 53 23.80 20.59 19.91
CA ARG A 53 22.36 20.71 19.63
C ARG A 53 22.04 20.59 18.13
N ALA A 54 22.85 21.18 17.27
CA ALA A 54 22.69 21.08 15.82
C ALA A 54 22.86 19.63 15.33
N VAL A 55 23.80 18.88 15.90
CA VAL A 55 23.93 17.43 15.63
C VAL A 55 22.68 16.67 16.06
N ALA A 56 22.13 16.96 17.24
CA ALA A 56 20.90 16.31 17.72
C ALA A 56 19.70 16.63 16.81
N LEU A 57 19.54 17.89 16.38
CA LEU A 57 18.49 18.30 15.44
C LEU A 57 18.60 17.55 14.10
N ARG A 58 19.79 17.46 13.52
CA ARG A 58 20.01 16.68 12.29
C ARG A 58 19.63 15.21 12.47
N GLY A 59 19.99 14.60 13.61
CA GLY A 59 19.57 13.23 13.93
C GLY A 59 18.06 13.08 14.03
N THR A 60 17.33 14.08 14.54
CA THR A 60 15.85 14.09 14.52
C THR A 60 15.31 14.22 13.10
N ALA A 61 15.89 15.10 12.27
CA ALA A 61 15.50 15.22 10.86
C ALA A 61 15.66 13.90 10.09
N ASP A 62 16.74 13.16 10.34
CA ASP A 62 16.97 11.85 9.73
C ASP A 62 15.89 10.83 10.14
N GLN A 63 15.45 10.84 11.41
CA GLN A 63 14.33 10.00 11.87
C GLN A 63 13.00 10.36 11.19
N HIS A 64 12.77 11.65 10.92
CA HIS A 64 11.60 12.09 10.16
C HIS A 64 11.62 11.59 8.72
N ASP A 65 12.79 11.62 8.06
CA ASP A 65 12.95 11.09 6.70
C ASP A 65 12.78 9.57 6.64
N ASP A 66 13.34 8.83 7.60
CA ASP A 66 13.18 7.37 7.70
C ASP A 66 11.70 6.99 7.87
N ALA A 67 10.99 7.69 8.75
CA ALA A 67 9.57 7.47 8.95
C ALA A 67 8.72 7.88 7.74
N ALA A 68 9.05 9.00 7.08
CA ALA A 68 8.42 9.39 5.82
C ALA A 68 8.59 8.31 4.75
N GLN A 69 9.79 7.73 4.62
CA GLN A 69 10.05 6.66 3.66
C GLN A 69 9.26 5.39 4.00
N ALA A 70 9.23 4.99 5.27
CA ALA A 70 8.44 3.83 5.71
C ALA A 70 6.94 3.98 5.40
N LEU A 71 6.39 5.20 5.53
CA LEU A 71 5.01 5.49 5.18
C LEU A 71 4.76 5.41 3.67
N ARG A 72 5.68 5.90 2.83
CA ARG A 72 5.60 5.76 1.36
C ARG A 72 5.61 4.30 0.95
N ASP A 73 6.56 3.52 1.47
CA ASP A 73 6.64 2.09 1.16
C ASP A 73 5.39 1.33 1.65
N HIS A 74 4.77 1.76 2.74
CA HIS A 74 3.52 1.18 3.21
C HIS A 74 2.35 1.52 2.28
N ALA A 75 2.23 2.78 1.85
CA ALA A 75 1.20 3.20 0.89
C ALA A 75 1.30 2.41 -0.42
N ASP A 76 2.52 2.20 -0.93
CA ASP A 76 2.75 1.46 -2.17
C ASP A 76 2.37 -0.02 -2.02
N ARG A 77 2.70 -0.66 -0.88
CA ARG A 77 2.25 -2.03 -0.59
C ARG A 77 0.73 -2.14 -0.51
N VAL A 78 0.06 -1.15 0.07
CA VAL A 78 -1.41 -1.13 0.14
C VAL A 78 -2.03 -1.01 -1.25
N ASP A 79 -1.47 -0.15 -2.12
CA ASP A 79 -1.97 -0.01 -3.50
C ASP A 79 -1.73 -1.29 -4.31
N GLN A 80 -0.56 -1.93 -4.18
CA GLN A 80 -0.29 -3.24 -4.78
C GLN A 80 -1.30 -4.31 -4.32
N LEU A 81 -1.64 -4.35 -3.03
CA LEU A 81 -2.66 -5.27 -2.53
C LEU A 81 -4.05 -4.97 -3.09
N LYS A 82 -4.41 -3.68 -3.26
CA LYS A 82 -5.68 -3.29 -3.88
C LYS A 82 -5.75 -3.71 -5.35
N GLU A 83 -4.67 -3.53 -6.09
CA GLU A 83 -4.55 -3.99 -7.49
C GLU A 83 -4.68 -5.51 -7.57
N LEU A 84 -3.97 -6.26 -6.74
CA LEU A 84 -4.10 -7.72 -6.68
C LEU A 84 -5.54 -8.17 -6.37
N ILE A 85 -6.20 -7.52 -5.43
CA ILE A 85 -7.61 -7.81 -5.12
C ILE A 85 -8.51 -7.53 -6.34
N ALA A 86 -8.30 -6.41 -7.02
CA ALA A 86 -9.07 -6.05 -8.21
C ALA A 86 -8.86 -7.06 -9.35
N ASP A 87 -7.61 -7.45 -9.61
CA ASP A 87 -7.24 -8.44 -10.62
C ASP A 87 -7.87 -9.81 -10.34
N ILE A 88 -7.83 -10.27 -9.09
CA ILE A 88 -8.46 -11.55 -8.71
C ILE A 88 -9.98 -11.43 -8.88
N ALA A 89 -10.58 -10.32 -8.43
CA ALA A 89 -12.01 -10.10 -8.54
C ALA A 89 -12.49 -10.11 -9.99
N GLU A 90 -11.78 -9.43 -10.89
CA GLU A 90 -12.10 -9.39 -12.32
C GLU A 90 -11.97 -10.77 -12.97
N LYS A 91 -10.85 -11.46 -12.75
CA LYS A 91 -10.60 -12.79 -13.31
C LYS A 91 -11.68 -13.78 -12.87
N VAL A 92 -11.97 -13.84 -11.58
CA VAL A 92 -12.98 -14.77 -11.03
C VAL A 92 -14.36 -14.43 -11.55
N SER A 93 -14.72 -13.15 -11.61
CA SER A 93 -16.04 -12.74 -12.14
C SER A 93 -16.21 -13.18 -13.59
N SER A 94 -15.19 -12.96 -14.43
CA SER A 94 -15.17 -13.42 -15.83
C SER A 94 -15.28 -14.94 -15.95
N LEU A 95 -14.58 -15.69 -15.10
CA LEU A 95 -14.65 -17.16 -15.07
C LEU A 95 -16.03 -17.67 -14.66
N VAL A 96 -16.64 -17.07 -13.64
CA VAL A 96 -17.99 -17.41 -13.16
C VAL A 96 -19.03 -17.09 -14.23
N GLU A 97 -18.96 -15.93 -14.88
CA GLU A 97 -19.85 -15.55 -15.98
C GLU A 97 -19.71 -16.50 -17.17
N GLY A 98 -18.47 -16.86 -17.53
CA GLY A 98 -18.17 -17.83 -18.58
C GLY A 98 -18.74 -19.22 -18.27
N ALA A 99 -18.55 -19.71 -17.05
CA ALA A 99 -19.11 -20.99 -16.61
C ALA A 99 -20.64 -21.00 -16.64
N ARG A 100 -21.28 -19.93 -16.13
CA ARG A 100 -22.74 -19.78 -16.18
C ARG A 100 -23.27 -19.78 -17.62
N SER A 101 -22.58 -19.09 -18.52
CA SER A 101 -22.95 -19.02 -19.94
C SER A 101 -22.83 -20.39 -20.63
N ARG A 102 -21.76 -21.15 -20.35
CA ARG A 102 -21.59 -22.52 -20.88
C ARG A 102 -22.65 -23.49 -20.36
N LEU A 103 -22.99 -23.41 -19.07
CA LEU A 103 -24.05 -24.24 -18.49
C LEU A 103 -25.42 -23.92 -19.08
N ALA A 104 -25.74 -22.64 -19.29
CA ALA A 104 -26.99 -22.23 -19.94
C ALA A 104 -27.07 -22.77 -21.39
N ALA A 105 -26.01 -22.59 -22.18
CA ALA A 105 -25.96 -23.11 -23.55
C ALA A 105 -26.04 -24.65 -23.61
N LEU A 106 -25.53 -25.35 -22.59
CA LEU A 106 -25.68 -26.80 -22.48
C LEU A 106 -27.11 -27.21 -22.15
N ALA A 107 -27.78 -26.49 -21.25
CA ALA A 107 -29.18 -26.72 -20.91
C ALA A 107 -30.09 -26.54 -22.14
N ASP A 108 -29.89 -25.47 -22.92
CA ASP A 108 -30.64 -25.22 -24.15
C ASP A 108 -30.46 -26.37 -25.17
N LYS A 109 -29.21 -26.82 -25.39
CA LYS A 109 -28.93 -27.94 -26.30
C LYS A 109 -29.51 -29.27 -25.81
N ALA A 110 -29.53 -29.52 -24.50
CA ALA A 110 -30.08 -30.75 -23.94
C ALA A 110 -31.60 -30.85 -24.15
N ILE A 111 -32.31 -29.71 -24.11
CA ILE A 111 -33.73 -29.62 -24.45
C ILE A 111 -33.96 -30.00 -25.91
N ASP A 112 -33.10 -29.53 -26.81
CA ASP A 112 -33.26 -29.73 -28.26
C ASP A 112 -32.90 -31.16 -28.74
N LEU A 113 -31.92 -31.83 -28.10
CA LEU A 113 -31.29 -33.03 -28.65
C LEU A 113 -31.58 -34.35 -27.93
N ALA A 114 -32.45 -34.37 -26.91
CA ALA A 114 -32.81 -35.57 -26.12
C ALA A 114 -31.60 -36.43 -25.67
N THR A 115 -30.42 -35.82 -25.55
CA THR A 115 -29.17 -36.47 -25.15
C THR A 115 -28.76 -35.99 -23.77
N TRP A 116 -28.38 -36.92 -22.91
CA TRP A 116 -27.86 -36.61 -21.58
C TRP A 116 -26.39 -36.17 -21.69
N VAL A 117 -26.16 -34.85 -21.64
CA VAL A 117 -24.81 -34.30 -21.53
C VAL A 117 -24.54 -33.94 -20.07
N THR A 118 -23.51 -34.53 -19.48
CA THR A 118 -23.06 -34.17 -18.13
C THR A 118 -22.26 -32.86 -18.17
N PRO A 119 -22.63 -31.84 -17.36
CA PRO A 119 -21.88 -30.61 -17.28
C PRO A 119 -20.51 -30.79 -16.64
N ASP A 120 -19.53 -30.01 -17.10
CA ASP A 120 -18.18 -29.96 -16.53
C ASP A 120 -18.25 -29.70 -15.00
N PRO A 121 -17.60 -30.53 -14.17
CA PRO A 121 -17.49 -30.30 -12.74
C PRO A 121 -16.94 -28.91 -12.36
N ILE A 122 -16.00 -28.36 -13.12
CA ILE A 122 -15.42 -27.04 -12.88
C ILE A 122 -16.45 -25.93 -13.14
N ASP A 123 -17.23 -26.04 -14.21
CA ASP A 123 -18.28 -25.05 -14.52
C ASP A 123 -19.38 -25.05 -13.46
N ARG A 124 -19.73 -26.22 -12.90
CA ARG A 124 -20.66 -26.31 -11.77
C ARG A 124 -20.10 -25.67 -10.50
N LEU A 125 -18.84 -25.92 -10.18
CA LEU A 125 -18.16 -25.30 -9.05
C LEU A 125 -18.18 -23.77 -9.18
N LEU A 126 -17.71 -23.25 -10.32
CA LEU A 126 -17.67 -21.81 -10.61
C LEU A 126 -19.06 -21.17 -10.58
N ALA A 127 -20.08 -21.81 -11.17
CA ALA A 127 -21.43 -21.24 -11.18
C ALA A 127 -22.05 -21.12 -9.77
N SER A 128 -21.70 -22.05 -8.86
CA SER A 128 -22.13 -22.06 -7.46
C SER A 128 -21.30 -21.16 -6.53
N PHE A 129 -20.16 -20.67 -7.01
CA PHE A 129 -19.26 -19.83 -6.22
C PHE A 129 -19.94 -18.51 -5.83
N SER A 130 -19.80 -18.12 -4.56
CA SER A 130 -20.30 -16.85 -4.02
C SER A 130 -19.12 -15.89 -3.84
N PRO A 131 -18.95 -14.91 -4.75
CA PRO A 131 -17.81 -14.01 -4.69
C PRO A 131 -17.89 -13.07 -3.48
N PRO A 132 -16.74 -12.78 -2.82
CA PRO A 132 -16.68 -11.75 -1.79
C PRO A 132 -17.10 -10.37 -2.32
N PRO A 133 -17.48 -9.42 -1.43
CA PRO A 133 -17.71 -8.04 -1.83
C PRO A 133 -16.50 -7.43 -2.54
N ILE A 134 -16.74 -6.57 -3.54
CA ILE A 134 -15.67 -5.91 -4.31
C ILE A 134 -14.73 -5.14 -3.36
N GLY A 135 -13.42 -5.33 -3.54
CA GLY A 135 -12.39 -4.65 -2.74
C GLY A 135 -12.19 -5.21 -1.32
N HIS A 136 -12.82 -6.34 -0.98
CA HIS A 136 -12.62 -7.01 0.31
C HIS A 136 -11.33 -7.85 0.32
N LYS A 137 -10.63 -7.94 1.46
CA LYS A 137 -9.36 -8.70 1.55
C LYS A 137 -9.52 -10.20 1.27
N ASP A 138 -10.71 -10.74 1.48
CA ASP A 138 -10.99 -12.17 1.31
C ASP A 138 -10.80 -12.62 -0.14
N TRP A 139 -10.76 -11.68 -1.10
CA TRP A 139 -10.32 -11.96 -2.47
C TRP A 139 -8.91 -12.56 -2.53
N LEU A 140 -8.03 -12.27 -1.57
CA LEU A 140 -6.68 -12.84 -1.49
C LEU A 140 -6.70 -14.35 -1.18
N ASP A 141 -7.76 -14.86 -0.56
CA ASP A 141 -7.91 -16.28 -0.22
C ASP A 141 -8.64 -17.08 -1.32
N VAL A 142 -9.25 -16.41 -2.30
CA VAL A 142 -10.04 -17.06 -3.38
C VAL A 142 -9.21 -17.99 -4.27
N PRO A 143 -7.95 -17.68 -4.63
CA PRO A 143 -7.12 -18.60 -5.41
C PRO A 143 -6.95 -20.00 -4.78
N ASP A 144 -6.91 -20.08 -3.44
CA ASP A 144 -6.81 -21.35 -2.72
C ASP A 144 -8.15 -22.10 -2.65
N GLN A 145 -9.27 -21.39 -2.73
CA GLN A 145 -10.62 -21.95 -2.74
C GLN A 145 -11.03 -22.50 -4.12
N LEU A 146 -10.41 -22.01 -5.20
CA LEU A 146 -10.66 -22.42 -6.58
C LEU A 146 -9.41 -23.06 -7.21
N PRO A 147 -8.90 -24.19 -6.65
CA PRO A 147 -7.69 -24.81 -7.12
C PRO A 147 -7.86 -25.33 -8.57
N GLY A 148 -6.87 -25.04 -9.42
CA GLY A 148 -6.84 -25.45 -10.82
C GLY A 148 -7.43 -24.45 -11.81
N VAL A 149 -7.99 -23.34 -11.35
CA VAL A 149 -8.56 -22.28 -12.21
C VAL A 149 -7.52 -21.20 -12.57
N PHE A 150 -6.49 -21.02 -11.74
CA PHE A 150 -5.44 -20.01 -11.90
C PHE A 150 -4.10 -20.54 -12.44
N ARG A 151 -4.09 -21.70 -13.11
CA ARG A 151 -2.87 -22.37 -13.58
C ARG A 151 -2.48 -21.94 -15.00
#